data_AF-A0A7C9A4Y3-F1
#
_entry.id   AF-A0A7C9A4Y3-F1
#
_cell.length_a   1.000
_cell.length_b   1.000
_cell.length_c   1.000
_cell.angle_alpha   90.00
_cell.angle_beta   90.00
_cell.angle_gamma   90.00
#
_symmetry.space_group_name_H-M   'P 1'
#
loop_
_entity.id
_entity.type
_entity.pdbx_description
1 polymer ?
#
loop_
_entity_poly.entity_id
_entity_poly.type
_entity_poly.pdbx_seq_one_letter_code
_entity_poly.pdbx_strand_id
1 'polypeptide(L)'
;MISSPEAAKFVLSTRANLFKPTFPASKERMLGKEAIFFHQGMYHAKLRRLVLRAFMPDSIRNFVSDIDSIASETLKSWEGGLINTFQEMKTVSPPLRSFSQ
;
A
#
# COMPACT_ATOMS: atom_id res chain seq x y z
N MET A 1 -22.41 6.36 -2.67
CA MET A 1 -21.02 6.48 -3.17
C MET A 1 -20.85 7.87 -3.73
N ILE A 2 -19.66 8.48 -3.60
CA ILE A 2 -19.34 9.75 -4.26
C ILE A 2 -18.55 9.47 -5.53
N SER A 3 -18.71 10.31 -6.56
CA SER A 3 -18.08 10.08 -7.88
C SER A 3 -17.60 11.36 -8.58
N SER A 4 -17.61 12.51 -7.90
CA SER A 4 -17.05 13.76 -8.43
C SER A 4 -15.81 14.23 -7.65
N PRO A 5 -14.90 14.98 -8.28
CA PRO A 5 -13.74 15.57 -7.60
C PRO A 5 -14.12 16.47 -6.43
N GLU A 6 -15.20 17.24 -6.55
CA GLU A 6 -15.69 18.16 -5.52
C GLU A 6 -16.17 17.38 -4.29
N ALA A 7 -16.91 16.29 -4.52
CA ALA A 7 -17.37 15.42 -3.44
C ALA A 7 -16.19 14.71 -2.74
N ALA A 8 -15.17 14.27 -3.50
CA ALA A 8 -13.97 13.67 -2.92
C ALA A 8 -13.19 14.69 -2.07
N LYS A 9 -13.01 15.91 -2.57
CA LYS A 9 -12.36 17.00 -1.83
C LYS A 9 -13.15 17.38 -0.58
N PHE A 10 -14.49 17.33 -0.63
CA PHE A 10 -15.33 17.58 0.53
C PHE A 10 -15.07 16.57 1.65
N VAL A 11 -15.08 15.28 1.33
CA VAL A 11 -14.90 14.19 2.29
C VAL A 11 -13.46 14.08 2.80
N LEU A 12 -12.47 14.21 1.93
CA LEU A 12 -11.07 13.92 2.26
C LEU A 12 -10.28 15.14 2.75
N SER A 13 -10.80 16.36 2.55
CA SER A 13 -10.08 17.59 2.89
C SER A 13 -10.96 18.66 3.52
N THR A 14 -11.93 19.21 2.79
CA THR A 14 -12.66 20.43 3.18
C THR A 14 -13.49 20.26 4.46
N ARG A 15 -14.11 19.09 4.62
CA ARG A 15 -14.91 18.71 5.80
C ARG A 15 -14.46 17.37 6.37
N ALA A 16 -13.17 17.05 6.27
CA ALA A 16 -12.63 15.74 6.68
C ALA A 16 -12.91 15.39 8.14
N ASN A 17 -13.00 16.39 9.02
CA ASN A 17 -13.34 16.22 10.44
C ASN A 17 -14.76 15.69 10.68
N LEU A 18 -15.66 15.78 9.70
CA LEU A 18 -17.01 15.22 9.76
C LEU A 18 -17.04 13.72 9.40
N PHE A 19 -15.94 13.17 8.89
CA PHE A 19 -15.87 11.80 8.41
C PHE A 19 -14.87 10.98 9.25
N LYS A 20 -15.21 9.71 9.48
CA LYS A 20 -14.30 8.73 10.09
C LYS A 20 -14.21 7.51 9.16
N PRO A 21 -13.00 6.99 8.88
CA PRO A 21 -12.85 5.72 8.18
C PRO A 21 -13.60 4.61 8.90
N THR A 22 -14.45 3.90 8.17
CA THR A 22 -15.12 2.68 8.64
C THR A 22 -14.89 1.57 7.63
N PHE A 23 -14.79 0.34 8.13
CA PHE A 23 -14.50 -0.83 7.30
C PHE A 23 -15.45 -1.97 7.66
N PRO A 24 -15.78 -2.86 6.71
CA PRO A 24 -16.54 -4.07 7.03
C PRO A 24 -15.82 -4.94 8.05
N ALA A 25 -16.56 -5.59 8.94
CA ALA A 25 -16.01 -6.47 9.99
C ALA A 25 -15.14 -7.62 9.43
N SER A 26 -15.42 -8.07 8.19
CA SER A 26 -14.58 -9.08 7.51
C SER A 26 -13.15 -8.58 7.27
N LYS A 27 -12.95 -7.30 6.99
CA LYS A 27 -11.63 -6.70 6.76
C LYS A 27 -10.82 -6.63 8.05
N GLU A 28 -11.47 -6.25 9.15
CA GLU A 28 -10.84 -6.21 10.46
C GLU A 28 -10.41 -7.59 10.95
N ARG A 29 -11.26 -8.60 10.74
CA ARG A 29 -10.92 -9.99 11.05
C ARG A 29 -9.70 -10.48 10.26
N MET A 30 -9.59 -10.10 8.98
CA MET A 30 -8.50 -10.55 8.10
C MET A 30 -7.16 -9.86 8.42
N LEU A 31 -7.17 -8.55 8.66
CA LEU A 31 -5.95 -7.77 8.86
C LEU A 31 -5.52 -7.66 10.33
N GLY A 32 -6.43 -7.96 11.26
CA GLY A 32 -6.25 -7.78 12.69
C GLY A 32 -6.56 -6.35 13.15
N LYS A 33 -7.13 -6.24 14.35
CA LYS A 33 -7.52 -4.96 14.99
C LYS A 33 -6.37 -3.95 15.14
N GLU A 34 -5.13 -4.44 15.16
CA GLU A 34 -3.95 -3.59 15.33
C GLU A 34 -3.46 -2.95 14.02
N ALA A 35 -4.04 -3.32 12.88
CA ALA A 35 -3.66 -2.74 11.60
C ALA A 35 -3.88 -1.22 11.59
N ILE A 36 -2.96 -0.47 10.96
CA ILE A 36 -2.97 1.00 10.91
C ILE A 36 -4.32 1.58 10.47
N PHE A 37 -5.06 0.88 9.60
CA PHE A 37 -6.36 1.33 9.08
C PHE A 37 -7.45 1.48 10.14
N PHE A 38 -7.39 0.73 11.25
CA PHE A 38 -8.46 0.70 12.26
C PHE A 38 -8.24 1.67 13.42
N HIS A 39 -7.11 2.39 13.42
CA HIS A 39 -6.78 3.37 14.45
C HIS A 39 -7.15 4.79 14.05
N GLN A 40 -7.41 5.64 15.04
CA GLN A 40 -7.72 7.06 14.84
C GLN A 40 -6.91 7.96 15.78
N GLY A 41 -6.92 9.26 15.50
CA GLY A 41 -6.32 10.27 16.37
C GLY A 41 -4.81 10.10 16.59
N MET A 42 -4.35 10.38 17.81
CA MET A 42 -2.92 10.42 18.14
C MET A 42 -2.21 9.08 17.95
N TYR A 43 -2.89 7.96 18.21
CA TYR A 43 -2.27 6.65 18.04
C TYR A 43 -2.04 6.34 16.57
N HIS A 44 -3.05 6.58 15.71
CA HIS A 44 -2.89 6.49 14.26
C HIS A 44 -1.78 7.42 13.74
N ALA A 45 -1.70 8.66 14.23
CA ALA A 45 -0.66 9.60 13.82
C ALA A 45 0.76 9.07 14.12
N LYS A 46 0.96 8.44 15.28
CA LYS A 46 2.24 7.79 15.65
C LYS A 46 2.55 6.61 14.72
N LEU A 47 1.59 5.71 14.48
CA LEU A 47 1.76 4.57 13.56
C LEU A 47 2.08 5.04 12.14
N ARG A 48 1.32 6.02 11.62
CA ARG A 48 1.55 6.61 10.31
C ARG A 48 2.96 7.17 10.18
N ARG A 49 3.46 7.89 11.19
CA ARG A 49 4.81 8.43 11.19
C ARG A 49 5.88 7.34 11.09
N LEU A 50 5.69 6.22 11.77
CA LEU A 50 6.62 5.07 11.70
C LEU A 50 6.61 4.45 10.30
N VAL A 51 5.42 4.18 9.75
CA VAL A 51 5.28 3.59 8.42
C VAL A 51 5.86 4.50 7.34
N LEU A 52 5.55 5.81 7.37
CA LEU A 52 6.01 6.75 6.34
C LEU A 52 7.53 6.85 6.21
N ARG A 53 8.30 6.53 7.26
CA ARG A 53 9.77 6.51 7.18
C ARG A 53 10.29 5.51 6.16
N ALA A 54 9.66 4.35 6.03
CA ALA A 54 10.03 3.34 5.04
C ALA A 54 9.73 3.77 3.60
N PHE A 55 8.88 4.80 3.42
CA PHE A 55 8.43 5.32 2.13
C PHE A 55 8.92 6.75 1.85
N MET A 56 9.95 7.22 2.56
CA MET A 56 10.60 8.48 2.22
C MET A 56 11.43 8.32 0.93
N PRO A 57 11.67 9.40 0.15
CA PRO A 57 12.40 9.33 -1.11
C PRO A 57 13.76 8.61 -1.00
N ASP A 58 14.54 8.87 0.05
CA ASP A 58 15.83 8.22 0.24
C ASP A 58 15.70 6.73 0.56
N SER A 59 14.67 6.34 1.32
CA SER A 59 14.37 4.92 1.56
C SER A 59 13.93 4.22 0.29
N ILE A 60 13.05 4.85 -0.50
CA ILE A 60 12.57 4.31 -1.79
C ILE A 60 13.73 4.15 -2.79
N ARG A 61 14.66 5.12 -2.85
CA ARG A 61 15.81 5.08 -3.77
C ARG A 61 16.61 3.79 -3.63
N ASN A 62 16.75 3.28 -2.41
CA ASN A 62 17.49 2.04 -2.14
C ASN A 62 16.81 0.78 -2.71
N PHE A 63 15.52 0.83 -3.01
CA PHE A 63 14.77 -0.29 -3.58
C PHE A 63 14.67 -0.24 -5.12
N VAL A 64 15.06 0.86 -5.76
CA VAL A 64 14.86 1.04 -7.22
C VAL A 64 15.56 -0.05 -8.02
N SER A 65 16.82 -0.36 -7.70
CA SER A 65 17.58 -1.41 -8.39
C SER A 65 16.99 -2.81 -8.15
N ASP A 66 16.52 -3.09 -6.94
CA ASP A 66 15.90 -4.38 -6.61
C ASP A 66 14.58 -4.57 -7.38
N ILE A 67 13.75 -3.51 -7.45
CA ILE A 67 12.50 -3.51 -8.22
C ILE A 67 12.77 -3.72 -9.71
N ASP A 68 13.80 -3.06 -10.26
CA ASP A 68 14.18 -3.19 -11.66
C ASP A 68 14.67 -4.61 -12.01
N SER A 69 15.47 -5.22 -11.13
CA SER A 69 15.90 -6.62 -11.29
C SER A 69 14.71 -7.56 -11.34
N ILE A 70 13.78 -7.44 -10.39
CA ILE A 70 12.58 -8.30 -10.31
C ILE A 70 11.69 -8.12 -11.53
N ALA A 71 11.45 -6.88 -11.95
CA ALA A 71 10.67 -6.59 -13.14
C ALA A 71 11.32 -7.21 -14.40
N SER A 72 12.63 -7.02 -14.56
CA SER A 72 13.40 -7.56 -15.69
C SER A 72 13.40 -9.09 -15.73
N GLU A 73 13.60 -9.74 -14.58
CA GLU A 73 13.55 -11.20 -14.44
C GLU A 73 12.16 -11.74 -14.75
N THR A 74 11.12 -11.06 -14.25
CA THR A 74 9.74 -11.44 -14.51
C THR A 74 9.43 -11.35 -16.01
N LEU A 75 9.81 -10.26 -16.68
CA LEU A 75 9.60 -10.11 -18.12
C LEU A 75 10.32 -11.17 -18.94
N LYS A 76 11.56 -11.52 -18.58
CA LYS A 76 12.30 -12.62 -19.22
C LYS A 76 11.59 -13.97 -19.07
N SER A 77 10.98 -14.22 -17.93
CA SER A 77 10.22 -15.47 -17.69
C SER A 77 8.98 -15.62 -18.56
N TRP A 78 8.49 -14.52 -19.15
CA TRP A 78 7.31 -14.52 -20.02
C TRP A 78 7.65 -14.78 -21.49
N GLU A 79 8.93 -14.82 -21.87
CA GLU A 79 9.35 -15.00 -23.25
C GLU A 79 8.90 -16.35 -23.82
N GLY A 80 8.35 -16.33 -25.04
CA GLY A 80 8.01 -17.54 -25.80
C GLY A 80 6.71 -18.24 -25.39
N GLY A 81 5.93 -17.68 -24.45
CA GLY A 81 4.69 -18.29 -23.96
C GLY A 81 3.48 -17.36 -24.01
N LEU A 82 2.29 -17.96 -24.11
CA LEU A 82 1.03 -17.27 -23.79
C LEU A 82 0.91 -17.17 -22.27
N ILE A 83 0.86 -15.95 -21.75
CA ILE A 83 0.79 -15.70 -20.30
C ILE A 83 -0.60 -15.20 -19.88
N ASN A 84 -0.93 -15.43 -18.61
CA ASN A 84 -2.02 -14.74 -17.94
C ASN A 84 -1.44 -13.59 -17.11
N THR A 85 -1.38 -12.39 -17.70
CA THR A 85 -0.80 -11.20 -17.06
C THR A 85 -1.45 -10.87 -15.70
N PHE A 86 -2.73 -11.17 -15.49
CA PHE A 86 -3.37 -10.96 -14.18
C PHE A 86 -2.78 -11.85 -13.08
N GLN A 87 -2.41 -13.09 -13.42
CA GLN A 87 -1.79 -13.99 -12.47
C GLN A 87 -0.31 -13.67 -12.27
N GLU A 88 0.40 -13.36 -13.35
CA GLU A 88 1.81 -12.99 -13.32
C GLU A 88 2.06 -11.69 -12.54
N MET A 89 1.23 -10.67 -12.68
CA MET A 89 1.42 -9.42 -11.94
C MET A 89 1.27 -9.56 -10.42
N LYS A 90 0.72 -10.67 -9.90
CA LYS A 90 0.67 -10.96 -8.46
C LYS A 90 1.98 -11.48 -7.91
N THR A 91 2.87 -11.99 -8.76
CA THR A 91 4.18 -12.53 -8.36
C THR A 91 5.27 -11.46 -8.39
N VAL A 92 5.01 -10.31 -9.05
CA VAL A 92 5.86 -9.12 -9.05
C VAL A 92 5.78 -8.42 -7.70
N SER A 93 6.46 -8.98 -6.70
CA SER A 93 6.60 -8.37 -5.38
C SER A 93 8.05 -8.46 -4.91
N PRO A 94 8.66 -7.36 -4.45
CA PRO A 94 9.97 -7.41 -3.79
C PRO A 94 9.96 -8.38 -2.62
N PRO A 95 11.00 -9.22 -2.43
CA PRO A 95 11.12 -9.99 -1.22
C PRO A 95 11.14 -9.03 -0.03
N LEU A 96 10.31 -9.32 0.98
CA LEU A 96 10.39 -8.62 2.26
C LEU A 96 11.77 -8.93 2.85
N ARG A 97 12.74 -8.03 2.68
CA ARG A 97 13.95 -8.09 3.48
C ARG A 97 13.50 -8.07 4.94
N SER A 98 13.86 -9.09 5.72
CA SER A 98 13.73 -9.00 7.17
C SER A 98 14.49 -7.74 7.57
N PHE A 99 13.81 -6.85 8.30
CA PHE A 99 14.48 -5.74 8.97
C PHE A 99 15.34 -6.36 10.09
N SER A 100 16.49 -6.95 9.74
CA SER A 100 17.52 -7.27 10.71
C SER A 100 18.14 -5.95 11.15
N GLN A 101 17.91 -5.62 12.42
CA GLN A 101 18.65 -4.58 13.13
C GLN A 101 20.13 -4.97 13.24
#